data_AF-A0A2D7V5I5-F1
#
_entry.id   AF-A0A2D7V5I5-F1
#
_cell.length_a   1.000
_cell.length_b   1.000
_cell.length_c   1.000
_cell.angle_alpha   90.00
_cell.angle_beta   90.00
_cell.angle_gamma   90.00
#
_symmetry.space_group_name_H-M   'P 1'
#
loop_
_entity.id
_entity.type
_entity.pdbx_description
1 polymer ?
#
loop_
_entity_poly.entity_id
_entity_poly.type
_entity_poly.pdbx_seq_one_letter_code
_entity_poly.pdbx_strand_id
1 'polypeptide(L)'
;MNPWRENAMNWKVDRDQNNKGHNLVEFEFVDFPGHVIGHFSNDLIEHLEEKGERQVAVGIEITRDAFGEVIGHSESGIAGYDGNASTFSYFGERGDPAVSPFE
;
A
#
# COMPACT_ATOMS: atom_id res chain seq x y z
N MET A 1 4.54 6.18 -21.52
CA MET A 1 5.29 5.74 -20.33
C MET A 1 4.33 4.99 -19.45
N ASN A 2 4.75 3.86 -18.88
CA ASN A 2 3.95 3.15 -17.90
C ASN A 2 4.08 3.91 -16.57
N PRO A 3 3.02 4.51 -16.02
CA PRO A 3 3.13 5.35 -14.82
C PRO A 3 3.31 4.54 -13.52
N TRP A 4 3.20 3.23 -13.62
CA TRP A 4 3.33 2.27 -12.52
C TRP A 4 4.78 1.95 -12.18
N ARG A 5 5.15 2.16 -10.91
CA ARG A 5 6.41 1.64 -10.33
C ARG A 5 6.10 0.45 -9.44
N GLU A 6 6.74 -0.68 -9.70
CA GLU A 6 6.69 -1.83 -8.80
C GLU A 6 7.60 -1.59 -7.60
N ASN A 7 7.05 -1.76 -6.40
CA ASN A 7 7.77 -1.61 -5.15
C ASN A 7 7.67 -2.90 -4.34
N ALA A 8 8.79 -3.30 -3.72
CA ALA A 8 8.78 -4.34 -2.71
C ALA A 8 8.25 -3.77 -1.40
N MET A 9 7.25 -4.43 -0.82
CA MET A 9 6.61 -3.99 0.42
C MET A 9 6.45 -5.13 1.41
N ASN A 10 6.74 -4.86 2.69
CA ASN A 10 6.36 -5.76 3.77
C ASN A 10 4.92 -5.46 4.17
N TRP A 11 4.14 -6.47 4.53
CA TRP A 11 2.77 -6.25 5.00
C TRP A 11 2.55 -6.77 6.41
N LYS A 12 1.57 -6.17 7.09
CA LYS A 12 1.07 -6.62 8.40
C LYS A 12 -0.42 -6.37 8.51
N VAL A 13 -1.07 -7.18 9.34
CA VAL A 13 -2.48 -7.01 9.67
C VAL A 13 -2.58 -6.39 11.06
N ASP A 14 -3.38 -5.33 11.16
CA ASP A 14 -3.85 -4.78 12.42
C ASP A 14 -5.35 -5.11 12.54
N ARG A 15 -5.64 -6.12 13.37
CA ARG A 15 -7.02 -6.60 13.61
C ARG A 15 -7.74 -5.78 14.69
N ASP A 16 -7.03 -4.88 15.38
CA ASP A 16 -7.62 -3.96 16.35
C ASP A 16 -8.11 -2.68 15.65
N GLN A 17 -7.49 -2.33 14.53
CA GLN A 17 -7.98 -1.28 13.63
C GLN A 17 -9.00 -1.84 12.65
N ASN A 18 -10.25 -1.44 12.83
CA ASN A 18 -11.36 -1.87 12.02
C ASN A 18 -12.16 -0.69 11.47
N ASN A 19 -12.55 -0.76 10.21
CA ASN A 19 -13.48 0.15 9.57
C ASN A 19 -14.64 -0.63 8.95
N LYS A 20 -15.86 -0.44 9.47
CA LYS A 20 -17.09 -1.08 8.98
C LYS A 20 -17.01 -2.61 8.86
N GLY A 21 -16.30 -3.28 9.76
CA GLY A 21 -16.12 -4.73 9.75
C GLY A 21 -14.90 -5.22 8.96
N HIS A 22 -14.16 -4.33 8.29
CA HIS A 22 -12.93 -4.65 7.58
C HIS A 22 -11.71 -4.27 8.43
N ASN A 23 -10.77 -5.21 8.60
CA ASN A 23 -9.53 -4.99 9.32
C ASN A 23 -8.49 -4.28 8.44
N LEU A 24 -7.55 -3.61 9.07
CA LEU A 24 -6.45 -2.93 8.39
C LEU A 24 -5.37 -3.93 7.98
N VAL A 25 -5.00 -3.91 6.71
CA VAL A 25 -3.70 -4.38 6.23
C VAL A 25 -2.87 -3.17 5.84
N GLU A 26 -1.63 -3.14 6.29
CA GLU A 26 -0.73 -2.05 6.00
C GLU A 26 0.55 -2.58 5.35
N PHE A 27 0.95 -1.91 4.28
CA PHE A 27 2.14 -2.18 3.49
C PHE A 27 3.18 -1.11 3.79
N GLU A 28 4.40 -1.52 4.13
CA GLU A 28 5.54 -0.63 4.31
C GLU A 28 6.54 -0.83 3.17
N PHE A 29 7.01 0.27 2.58
CA PHE A 29 8.01 0.24 1.51
C PHE A 29 9.36 -0.28 2.05
N VAL A 30 9.94 -1.27 1.37
CA VAL A 30 11.24 -1.83 1.76
C VAL A 30 12.37 -0.81 1.52
N ASP A 31 12.35 -0.16 0.36
CA ASP A 31 13.38 0.82 -0.02
C ASP A 31 13.15 2.20 0.60
N PHE A 32 11.96 2.43 1.18
CA PHE A 32 11.58 3.69 1.83
C PHE A 32 10.95 3.42 3.21
N PRO A 33 11.74 2.94 4.19
CA PRO A 33 11.22 2.61 5.52
C PRO A 33 10.53 3.80 6.18
N GLY A 34 9.45 3.55 6.92
CA GLY A 34 8.62 4.59 7.52
C GLY A 34 7.49 5.09 6.62
N HIS A 35 7.50 4.78 5.32
CA HIS A 35 6.38 5.08 4.41
C HIS A 35 5.44 3.89 4.32
N VAL A 36 4.14 4.15 4.45
CA VAL A 36 3.12 3.09 4.49
C VAL A 36 1.90 3.39 3.63
N ILE A 37 1.26 2.32 3.16
CA ILE A 37 -0.06 2.35 2.52
C ILE A 37 -0.98 1.40 3.29
N GLY A 38 -2.15 1.88 3.70
CA GLY A 38 -3.13 1.10 4.45
C GLY A 38 -4.39 0.82 3.64
N HIS A 39 -4.90 -0.40 3.72
CA HIS A 39 -6.18 -0.81 3.16
C HIS A 39 -7.05 -1.49 4.22
N PHE A 40 -8.34 -1.14 4.27
CA PHE A 40 -9.32 -1.87 5.07
C PHE A 40 -10.02 -2.92 4.21
N SER A 41 -9.51 -4.15 4.21
CA SER A 41 -10.04 -5.24 3.39
C SER A 41 -9.70 -6.62 3.97
N ASN A 42 -10.73 -7.37 4.38
CA ASN A 42 -10.57 -8.73 4.88
C ASN A 42 -10.21 -9.71 3.75
N ASP A 43 -10.77 -9.51 2.55
CA ASP A 43 -10.49 -10.36 1.39
C ASP A 43 -9.02 -10.25 0.95
N LEU A 44 -8.47 -9.02 0.98
CA LEU A 44 -7.04 -8.81 0.72
C LEU A 44 -6.17 -9.42 1.80
N ILE A 45 -6.57 -9.32 3.08
CA ILE A 45 -5.86 -9.98 4.19
C ILE A 45 -5.84 -11.49 3.99
N GLU A 46 -6.98 -12.11 3.69
CA GLU A 46 -7.10 -13.55 3.46
C GLU A 46 -6.20 -14.00 2.30
N HIS A 47 -6.23 -13.29 1.17
CA HIS A 47 -5.35 -13.56 0.02
C HIS A 47 -3.86 -13.52 0.40
N LEU A 48 -3.43 -12.53 1.17
CA LEU A 48 -2.04 -12.39 1.61
C LEU A 48 -1.64 -13.47 2.62
N GLU A 49 -2.53 -13.83 3.54
CA GLU A 49 -2.34 -14.91 4.50
C GLU A 49 -2.23 -16.27 3.80
N GLU A 50 -3.06 -16.53 2.79
CA GLU A 50 -3.00 -17.75 1.96
C GLU A 50 -1.70 -17.84 1.16
N LYS A 51 -1.22 -16.71 0.63
CA LYS A 51 0.05 -16.66 -0.11
C LYS A 51 1.25 -16.91 0.82
N GLY A 52 1.19 -16.43 2.06
CA GLY A 52 2.22 -16.65 3.09
C GLY A 52 3.56 -15.93 2.84
N GLU A 53 3.66 -15.12 1.78
CA GLU A 53 4.86 -14.33 1.48
C GLU A 53 4.87 -13.05 2.31
N ARG A 54 5.86 -12.88 3.18
CA ARG A 54 5.95 -11.68 4.06
C ARG A 54 6.20 -10.37 3.30
N GLN A 55 6.82 -10.48 2.12
CA GLN A 55 7.11 -9.36 1.23
C GLN A 55 6.41 -9.61 -0.08
N VAL A 56 5.76 -8.57 -0.62
CA VAL A 56 5.01 -8.64 -1.88
C VAL A 56 5.40 -7.48 -2.79
N ALA A 57 5.26 -7.69 -4.09
CA ALA A 57 5.35 -6.62 -5.07
C ALA A 57 4.00 -5.90 -5.18
N VAL A 58 4.05 -4.57 -5.19
CA VAL A 58 2.88 -3.70 -5.40
C VAL A 58 3.21 -2.67 -6.46
N GLY A 59 2.39 -2.58 -7.49
CA GLY A 59 2.45 -1.51 -8.47
C GLY A 59 1.81 -0.25 -7.90
N ILE A 60 2.56 0.85 -7.82
CA ILE A 60 2.07 2.14 -7.35
C ILE A 60 2.17 3.16 -8.48
N GLU A 61 1.07 3.84 -8.76
CA GLU A 61 1.02 5.04 -9.58
C GLU A 61 0.83 6.25 -8.67
N ILE A 62 1.62 7.29 -8.87
CA ILE A 62 1.52 8.55 -8.12
C ILE A 62 0.96 9.63 -9.02
N THR A 63 -0.15 10.22 -8.59
CA THR A 63 -0.77 11.34 -9.28
C THR A 63 -0.15 12.64 -8.77
N ARG A 64 0.41 13.41 -9.70
CA ARG A 64 0.99 14.73 -9.40
C ARG A 64 0.21 15.84 -10.07
N ASP A 65 0.20 17.01 -9.45
CA ASP A 65 -0.34 18.22 -10.07
C ASP A 65 0.65 18.83 -11.09
N ALA A 66 0.26 19.97 -11.68
CA ALA A 66 1.06 20.68 -12.67
C ALA A 66 2.38 21.28 -12.11
N PHE A 67 2.55 21.30 -10.79
CA PHE A 67 3.72 21.81 -10.09
C PHE A 67 4.63 20.68 -9.55
N GLY A 68 4.21 19.41 -9.70
CA GLY A 68 4.96 18.23 -9.27
C GLY A 68 4.60 17.72 -7.87
N GLU A 69 3.64 18.35 -7.21
CA GLU A 69 3.16 17.97 -5.88
C GLU A 69 2.34 16.68 -5.94
N VAL A 70 2.53 15.79 -4.97
CA VAL A 70 1.78 14.54 -4.87
C VAL A 70 0.37 14.83 -4.39
N ILE A 71 -0.63 14.55 -5.24
CA ILE A 71 -2.05 14.77 -4.94
C ILE A 71 -2.85 13.48 -4.79
N GLY A 72 -2.22 12.33 -5.03
CA GLY A 72 -2.85 11.03 -4.84
C GLY A 72 -1.96 9.87 -5.26
N HIS A 73 -2.46 8.67 -5.03
CA HIS A 73 -1.85 7.43 -5.47
C HIS A 73 -2.94 6.45 -5.93
N SER A 74 -2.53 5.46 -6.71
CA SER A 74 -3.31 4.27 -7.03
C SER A 74 -2.42 3.05 -6.92
N GLU A 75 -3.00 1.93 -6.49
CA GLU A 75 -2.32 0.65 -6.35
C GLU A 75 -2.84 -0.35 -7.38
N SER A 76 -1.96 -1.20 -7.89
CA SER A 76 -2.29 -2.28 -8.81
C SER A 76 -1.43 -3.52 -8.54
N GLY A 77 -1.98 -4.69 -8.87
CA GLY A 77 -1.24 -5.95 -8.84
C GLY A 77 -0.74 -6.37 -7.45
N ILE A 78 -1.39 -5.94 -6.35
CA ILE A 78 -0.99 -6.26 -4.97
C ILE A 78 -0.89 -7.78 -4.81
N ALA A 79 0.33 -8.31 -4.82
CA ALA A 79 0.59 -9.74 -4.72
C ALA A 79 -0.21 -10.62 -5.72
N GLY A 80 -0.63 -10.08 -6.86
CA GLY A 80 -1.49 -10.77 -7.84
C GLY A 80 -2.97 -10.89 -7.45
N TYR A 81 -3.42 -10.14 -6.44
CA TYR A 81 -4.83 -10.05 -6.05
C TYR A 81 -5.66 -9.42 -7.17
N ASP A 82 -6.72 -10.12 -7.60
CA ASP A 82 -7.64 -9.72 -8.67
C ASP A 82 -8.93 -9.05 -8.16
N GLY A 83 -9.13 -9.03 -6.84
CA GLY A 83 -10.21 -8.32 -6.18
C GLY A 83 -9.95 -6.81 -6.02
N ASN A 84 -10.98 -6.09 -5.56
CA ASN A 84 -10.82 -4.68 -5.23
C ASN A 84 -10.13 -4.55 -3.86
N ALA A 85 -8.93 -3.98 -3.84
CA ALA A 85 -8.11 -3.87 -2.65
C ALA A 85 -8.75 -3.02 -1.53
N SER A 86 -9.60 -2.03 -1.84
CA SER A 86 -10.42 -1.30 -0.84
C SER A 86 -11.33 -0.23 -1.47
N THR A 87 -12.36 0.20 -0.74
CA THR A 87 -13.09 1.48 -0.96
C THR A 87 -12.40 2.67 -0.27
N PHE A 88 -11.50 2.41 0.68
CA PHE A 88 -10.74 3.39 1.47
C PHE A 88 -9.30 2.91 1.66
N SER A 89 -8.34 3.52 0.95
CA SER A 89 -6.91 3.41 1.22
C SER A 89 -6.36 4.73 1.77
N TYR A 90 -5.21 4.68 2.43
CA TYR A 90 -4.48 5.88 2.81
C TYR A 90 -2.98 5.69 2.58
N PHE A 91 -2.30 6.81 2.39
CA PHE A 91 -0.86 6.91 2.49
C PHE A 91 -0.49 7.59 3.81
N GLY A 92 0.60 7.13 4.45
CA GLY A 92 1.08 7.72 5.69
C GLY A 92 2.57 7.58 5.87
N GLU A 93 3.10 8.39 6.78
CA GLU A 93 4.50 8.39 7.21
C GLU A 93 4.59 8.09 8.70
N ARG A 94 5.66 7.41 9.10
CA ARG A 94 5.98 7.12 10.50
C ARG A 94 7.37 7.64 10.84
N GLY A 95 7.44 8.41 11.94
CA GLY A 95 8.69 8.99 12.39
C GLY A 95 9.10 10.16 11.50
N ASP A 96 10.38 10.19 11.13
CA ASP A 96 10.99 11.23 10.28
C ASP A 96 11.79 10.52 9.17
N PRO A 97 11.12 9.97 8.15
CA PRO A 97 11.77 9.17 7.13
C PRO A 97 12.71 10.03 6.26
N ALA A 98 13.96 9.60 6.12
CA ALA A 98 15.02 10.39 5.48
C ALA A 98 14.91 10.47 3.94
N VAL A 99 14.10 9.62 3.32
CA VAL A 99 13.90 9.51 1.87
C VAL A 99 12.42 9.24 1.59
N SER A 100 11.91 9.77 0.48
CA SER A 100 10.51 9.57 0.08
C SER A 100 10.41 8.64 -1.13
N PRO A 101 9.45 7.69 -1.16
CA PRO A 101 9.12 6.92 -2.36
C PRO A 101 8.58 7.80 -3.50
N PHE A 102 8.35 9.09 -3.22
CA PHE A 102 7.76 10.07 -4.12
C PHE A 102 8.71 11.20 -4.50
N GLU A 103 10.00 11.10 -4.24
CA GLU A 103 11.00 12.02 -4.81
C GLU A 103 11.59 11.50 -6.13
#